data_AF-A0A485NND5-F1
#
_entry.id   AF-A0A485NND5-F1
#
_cell.length_a   1.000
_cell.length_b   1.000
_cell.length_c   1.000
_cell.angle_alpha   90.00
_cell.angle_beta   90.00
_cell.angle_gamma   90.00
#
_symmetry.space_group_name_H-M   'P 1'
#
loop_
_entity.id
_entity.type
_entity.pdbx_description
1 polymer ?
#
loop_
_entity_poly.entity_id
_entity_poly.type
_entity_poly.pdbx_seq_one_letter_code
_entity_poly.pdbx_strand_id
1 'polypeptide(L)'
;MPTAGHSALTFMLGAKADGETVLKGLQSIFQEQAMTESVHNWQDHSYLAAFVNQKGSFANLRIHPHGLALLALQSYDGDSQGQEVESFEKVEERMEELK
;
A
#
# COMPACT_ATOMS: atom_id res chain seq x y z
N MET A 1 -8.04 -12.31 -23.56
CA MET A 1 -8.24 -12.39 -22.09
C MET A 1 -7.44 -11.25 -21.48
N PRO A 2 -8.00 -10.42 -20.59
CA PRO A 2 -7.23 -9.38 -19.93
C PRO A 2 -6.17 -10.01 -19.02
N THR A 3 -4.97 -9.43 -18.98
CA THR A 3 -3.86 -9.91 -18.15
C THR A 3 -3.65 -8.94 -17.00
N ALA A 4 -3.73 -9.40 -15.74
CA ALA A 4 -3.46 -8.55 -14.59
C ALA A 4 -1.94 -8.36 -14.39
N GLY A 5 -1.50 -7.11 -14.23
CA GLY A 5 -0.14 -6.79 -13.77
C GLY A 5 -0.06 -6.91 -12.25
N HIS A 6 1.07 -7.39 -11.72
CA HIS A 6 1.29 -7.51 -10.28
C HIS A 6 2.72 -7.12 -9.91
N SER A 7 2.83 -6.18 -8.97
CA SER A 7 4.10 -5.64 -8.46
C SER A 7 4.08 -5.61 -6.93
N ALA A 8 5.23 -5.77 -6.29
CA ALA A 8 5.34 -5.74 -4.83
C ALA A 8 6.59 -5.00 -4.34
N LEU A 9 6.43 -4.21 -3.28
CA LEU A 9 7.51 -3.58 -2.52
C LEU A 9 7.54 -4.11 -1.10
N THR A 10 8.76 -4.21 -0.55
CA THR A 10 9.01 -4.68 0.81
C THR A 10 9.86 -3.65 1.54
N PHE A 11 9.44 -3.28 2.75
CA PHE A 11 10.11 -2.30 3.59
C PHE A 11 10.42 -2.89 4.97
N MET A 12 11.62 -2.60 5.45
CA MET A 12 11.99 -2.82 6.85
C MET A 12 11.88 -1.50 7.58
N LEU A 13 10.89 -1.41 8.46
CA LEU A 13 10.66 -0.31 9.37
C LEU A 13 11.72 -0.31 10.48
N GLY A 14 12.27 0.85 10.79
CA GLY A 14 13.13 1.01 11.96
C GLY A 14 12.34 0.74 13.24
N ALA A 15 13.03 0.42 14.35
CA ALA A 15 12.43 0.09 15.65
C ALA A 15 11.48 1.18 16.24
N LYS A 16 11.40 2.34 15.59
CA LYS A 16 10.63 3.52 15.98
C LYS A 16 9.33 3.72 15.18
N ALA A 17 9.19 3.08 14.02
CA ALA A 17 8.01 3.26 13.18
C ALA A 17 6.88 2.35 13.67
N ASP A 18 5.93 2.96 14.39
CA ASP A 18 4.69 2.34 14.81
C ASP A 18 3.80 2.02 13.58
N GLY A 19 3.19 0.83 13.56
CA GLY A 19 2.44 0.35 12.39
C GLY A 19 1.22 1.21 12.06
N GLU A 20 0.60 1.84 13.07
CA GLU A 20 -0.50 2.80 12.84
C GLU A 20 0.00 4.07 12.14
N THR A 21 1.18 4.55 12.54
CA THR A 21 1.84 5.71 11.91
C THR A 21 2.15 5.45 10.44
N VAL A 22 2.68 4.28 10.12
CA VAL A 22 2.98 3.87 8.73
C VAL A 22 1.68 3.74 7.92
N LEU A 23 0.66 3.09 8.47
CA LEU A 23 -0.64 2.96 7.82
C LEU A 23 -1.22 4.34 7.47
N LYS A 24 -1.30 5.25 8.45
CA LYS A 24 -1.80 6.62 8.25
C LYS A 24 -0.95 7.41 7.26
N GLY A 25 0.36 7.22 7.27
CA GLY A 25 1.29 7.90 6.38
C GLY A 25 1.14 7.49 4.91
N LEU A 26 0.79 6.24 4.65
CA LEU A 26 0.57 5.70 3.30
C LEU A 26 -0.89 5.82 2.82
N GLN A 27 -1.85 5.85 3.74
CA GLN A 27 -3.27 6.03 3.45
C GLN A 27 -3.57 7.22 2.54
N SER A 28 -2.89 8.36 2.74
CA SER A 28 -3.13 9.58 1.96
C SER A 28 -2.86 9.39 0.47
N ILE A 29 -1.83 8.60 0.11
CA ILE A 29 -1.43 8.35 -1.28
C ILE A 29 -2.55 7.66 -2.06
N PHE A 30 -3.24 6.71 -1.43
CA PHE A 30 -4.33 5.96 -2.08
C PHE A 30 -5.66 6.73 -2.04
N GLN A 31 -5.87 7.57 -1.03
CA GLN A 31 -7.03 8.47 -0.96
C GLN A 31 -6.99 9.55 -2.05
N GLU A 32 -5.82 10.13 -2.33
CA GLU A 32 -5.62 11.06 -3.45
C GLU A 32 -5.97 10.46 -4.82
N GLN A 33 -5.88 9.14 -4.93
CA GLN A 33 -6.21 8.37 -6.13
C GLN A 33 -7.67 7.87 -6.15
N ALA A 34 -8.51 8.38 -5.24
CA ALA A 34 -9.91 7.99 -5.10
C ALA A 34 -10.11 6.47 -4.90
N MET A 35 -9.17 5.81 -4.23
CA MET A 35 -9.33 4.42 -3.83
C MET A 35 -10.17 4.32 -2.56
N THR A 36 -11.04 3.32 -2.51
CA THR A 36 -11.80 2.97 -1.30
C THR A 36 -10.94 2.09 -0.41
N GLU A 37 -10.85 2.43 0.87
CA GLU A 37 -10.05 1.72 1.85
C GLU A 37 -10.90 0.77 2.72
N SER A 38 -10.33 -0.39 3.04
CA SER A 38 -10.76 -1.26 4.13
C SER A 38 -9.55 -1.65 5.00
N VAL A 39 -9.60 -1.35 6.29
CA VAL A 39 -8.54 -1.68 7.26
C VAL A 39 -8.99 -2.81 8.17
N HIS A 40 -8.14 -3.82 8.31
CA HIS A 40 -8.26 -4.88 9.29
C HIS A 40 -7.08 -4.85 10.25
N ASN A 41 -7.37 -4.76 11.55
CA ASN A 41 -6.40 -4.75 12.63
C ASN A 41 -6.53 -6.06 13.44
N TRP A 42 -5.43 -6.77 13.64
CA TRP A 42 -5.37 -7.93 14.53
C TRP A 42 -4.83 -7.54 15.90
N GLN A 43 -5.20 -8.31 16.93
CA GLN A 43 -4.81 -8.03 18.32
C GLN A 43 -3.30 -7.99 18.58
N ASP A 44 -2.50 -8.53 17.66
CA ASP A 44 -1.03 -8.55 17.71
C ASP A 44 -0.37 -7.28 17.16
N HIS A 45 -1.14 -6.22 16.88
CA HIS A 45 -0.70 -4.98 16.22
C HIS A 45 -0.31 -5.15 14.74
N SER A 46 -0.75 -6.24 14.09
CA SER A 46 -0.66 -6.39 12.64
C SER A 46 -1.78 -5.62 11.95
N TYR A 47 -1.46 -4.95 10.83
CA TYR A 47 -2.44 -4.28 9.98
C TYR A 47 -2.50 -4.92 8.60
N LEU A 48 -3.70 -4.99 8.03
CA LEU A 48 -3.92 -5.16 6.59
C LEU A 48 -4.83 -4.05 6.12
N ALA A 49 -4.38 -3.24 5.16
CA ALA A 49 -5.22 -2.28 4.47
C ALA A 49 -5.35 -2.69 3.00
N ALA A 50 -6.58 -2.77 2.53
CA ALA A 50 -6.92 -3.01 1.14
C ALA A 50 -7.47 -1.72 0.54
N PHE A 51 -6.89 -1.30 -0.58
CA PHE A 51 -7.32 -0.13 -1.34
C PHE A 51 -7.83 -0.61 -2.69
N VAL A 52 -9.04 -0.22 -3.09
CA VAL A 52 -9.64 -0.64 -4.36
C VAL A 52 -10.15 0.58 -5.11
N ASN A 53 -9.77 0.71 -6.38
CA ASN A 53 -10.32 1.76 -7.23
C ASN A 53 -11.58 1.28 -7.98
N GLN A 54 -12.35 2.21 -8.55
CA GLN A 54 -13.57 1.88 -9.30
C GLN A 54 -13.33 1.05 -10.57
N LYS A 55 -12.08 0.99 -11.02
CA LYS A 55 -11.62 0.32 -12.22
C LYS A 55 -11.20 -1.13 -11.96
N GLY A 56 -11.20 -1.55 -10.69
CA GLY A 56 -10.85 -2.92 -10.27
C GLY A 56 -9.37 -3.14 -9.99
N SER A 57 -8.51 -2.13 -10.11
CA SER A 57 -7.14 -2.18 -9.58
C SER A 57 -7.17 -2.07 -8.06
N PHE A 58 -6.25 -2.76 -7.40
CA PHE A 58 -6.20 -2.76 -5.94
C PHE A 58 -4.77 -2.81 -5.39
N ALA A 59 -4.62 -2.32 -4.17
CA ALA A 59 -3.38 -2.37 -3.39
C ALA A 59 -3.64 -3.06 -2.05
N ASN A 60 -2.69 -3.86 -1.57
CA ASN A 60 -2.70 -4.41 -0.22
C ASN A 60 -1.44 -3.99 0.52
N LEU A 61 -1.62 -3.29 1.63
CA LEU A 61 -0.57 -2.94 2.58
C LEU A 61 -0.67 -3.85 3.80
N ARG A 62 0.35 -4.68 4.01
CA ARG A 62 0.48 -5.56 5.17
C ARG A 62 1.60 -5.04 6.07
N ILE A 63 1.29 -4.74 7.32
CA ILE A 63 2.28 -4.28 8.31
C ILE A 63 2.33 -5.32 9.43
N HIS A 64 3.54 -5.81 9.69
CA HIS A 64 3.80 -6.79 10.73
C HIS A 64 4.39 -6.12 11.98
N PRO A 65 4.17 -6.68 13.18
CA PRO A 65 4.58 -6.07 14.44
C PRO A 65 6.10 -6.01 14.62
N HIS A 66 6.86 -6.81 13.86
CA HIS A 66 8.32 -6.83 13.86
C HIS A 66 8.95 -5.87 12.84
N GLY A 67 8.17 -4.91 12.33
CA GLY A 67 8.65 -3.85 11.44
C GLY A 67 8.75 -4.25 9.98
N LEU A 68 8.19 -5.39 9.55
CA LEU A 68 8.08 -5.70 8.12
C LEU A 68 6.80 -5.09 7.55
N ALA A 69 6.92 -4.25 6.51
CA ALA A 69 5.79 -3.78 5.73
C ALA A 69 5.89 -4.25 4.28
N LEU A 70 4.77 -4.72 3.72
CA LEU A 70 4.66 -5.24 2.35
C LEU A 70 3.54 -4.49 1.65
N LEU A 71 3.84 -3.93 0.47
CA LEU A 71 2.84 -3.35 -0.41
C LEU A 71 2.77 -4.18 -1.69
N ALA A 72 1.61 -4.72 -2.00
CA ALA A 72 1.33 -5.34 -3.30
C ALA A 72 0.34 -4.48 -4.07
N LEU A 73 0.64 -4.19 -5.34
CA LEU A 73 -0.23 -3.48 -6.27
C LEU A 73 -0.60 -4.42 -7.42
N GLN A 74 -1.88 -4.44 -7.74
CA GLN A 74 -2.42 -5.22 -8.84
C GLN A 74 -3.30 -4.33 -9.72
N SER A 75 -2.95 -4.24 -11.00
CA SER A 75 -3.65 -3.43 -11.99
C SER A 75 -4.55 -4.29 -12.88
N TYR A 76 -5.73 -3.76 -13.23
CA TYR A 76 -6.58 -4.32 -14.27
C TYR A 76 -6.16 -3.76 -15.64
N ASP A 77 -6.04 -4.63 -16.64
CA ASP A 77 -5.48 -4.31 -17.94
C ASP A 77 -6.30 -3.21 -18.66
N GLY A 78 -5.60 -2.21 -19.19
CA GLY A 78 -6.17 -1.07 -19.88
C GLY A 78 -6.24 0.23 -19.07
N ASP A 79 -6.10 0.19 -17.74
CA ASP A 79 -6.44 1.37 -16.94
C ASP A 79 -5.28 2.23 -16.42
N SER A 80 -4.08 1.70 -16.14
CA SER A 80 -3.06 2.58 -15.53
C SER A 80 -1.70 1.95 -15.19
N GLN A 81 -0.89 1.57 -16.19
CA GLN A 81 0.52 1.27 -15.90
C GLN A 81 1.26 2.48 -15.28
N GLY A 82 0.90 3.70 -15.68
CA GLY A 82 1.49 4.94 -15.13
C GLY A 82 1.09 5.24 -13.68
N GLN A 83 -0.17 4.97 -13.29
CA GLN A 83 -0.65 5.23 -11.93
C GLN A 83 -0.06 4.24 -10.92
N GLU A 84 0.20 3.00 -11.35
CA GLU A 84 0.90 2.00 -10.54
C GLU A 84 2.33 2.47 -10.23
N VAL A 85 3.08 2.89 -11.25
CA VAL A 85 4.45 3.43 -11.10
C VAL A 85 4.46 4.69 -10.23
N GLU A 86 3.55 5.63 -10.47
CA GLU A 86 3.43 6.85 -9.66
C GLU A 86 3.10 6.55 -8.19
N SER A 87 2.23 5.56 -7.94
CA SER A 87 1.90 5.12 -6.57
C SER A 87 3.13 4.53 -5.88
N PHE A 88 3.93 3.74 -6.60
CA PHE A 88 5.14 3.16 -6.04
C PHE A 88 6.18 4.23 -5.70
N GLU A 89 6.46 5.17 -6.60
CA GLU A 89 7.40 6.26 -6.36
C GLU A 89 6.98 7.09 -5.13
N LYS A 90 5.68 7.45 -5.04
CA LYS A 90 5.13 8.17 -3.89
C LYS A 90 5.23 7.38 -2.59
N VAL A 91 4.99 6.07 -2.63
CA VAL A 91 5.12 5.20 -1.46
C VAL A 91 6.59 5.10 -1.03
N GLU A 92 7.52 4.90 -1.96
CA GLU A 92 8.95 4.85 -1.65
C GLU A 92 9.43 6.16 -1.02
N GLU A 93 9.11 7.31 -1.62
CA GLU A 93 9.44 8.63 -1.08
C GLU A 93 8.85 8.82 0.32
N ARG A 94 7.56 8.51 0.49
CA ARG A 94 6.88 8.63 1.79
C ARG A 94 7.47 7.71 2.85
N MET A 95 7.91 6.51 2.45
CA MET A 95 8.57 5.57 3.37
C MET A 95 9.95 6.05 3.81
N GLU A 96 10.70 6.78 2.98
CA GLU A 96 11.95 7.43 3.42
C GLU A 96 11.69 8.53 4.47
N GLU A 97 10.59 9.27 4.37
CA GLU A 97 10.21 10.28 5.38
C GLU A 97 9.76 9.67 6.71
N LEU A 98 9.23 8.44 6.68
CA LEU A 98 8.67 7.73 7.84
C LEU A 98 9.69 6.88 8.61
N LYS A 99 10.91 6.69 8.06
CA LYS A 99 12.03 6.00 8.72
C LYS A 99 12.64 6.81 9.86
#